data_AF-A0A5N7ZHK6-F1
#
_entry.id   AF-A0A5N7ZHK6-F1
#
_cell.length_a   1.000
_cell.length_b   1.000
_cell.length_c   1.000
_cell.angle_alpha   90.00
_cell.angle_beta   90.00
_cell.angle_gamma   90.00
#
_symmetry.space_group_name_H-M   'P 1'
#
loop_
_entity.id
_entity.type
_entity.pdbx_description
1 polymer ?
#
loop_
_entity_poly.entity_id
_entity_poly.type
_entity_poly.pdbx_seq_one_letter_code
_entity_poly.pdbx_strand_id
1 'polypeptide(L)'
;KFECFTIRLVQLAGLYQKHSNLFDTVMRQHTLAAFYETFNIEMPEYWNTHYRFDTMSSGKRKVKKMSTTFRQLLFVNAILPLRFLYARYQGEDFSEELLDMAREIVPERNSITDRFKQLGITIESAFDSQAMLQLKKEYCDYKRCLHCDIGKKLLG
;
A
#
# COMPACT_ATOMS: atom_id res chain seq x y z
N LYS A 1 12.23 -6.60 -17.75
CA LYS A 1 11.98 -6.60 -16.28
C LYS A 1 12.75 -5.50 -15.52
N PHE A 2 13.93 -5.05 -15.97
CA PHE A 2 14.73 -4.01 -15.28
C PHE A 2 14.27 -2.54 -15.48
N GLU A 3 13.32 -2.27 -16.36
CA GLU A 3 12.89 -0.90 -16.73
C GLU A 3 12.07 -0.18 -15.65
N CYS A 4 11.58 -0.90 -14.62
CA CYS A 4 10.73 -0.34 -13.57
C CYS A 4 11.53 0.43 -12.50
N PHE A 5 12.76 0.01 -12.21
CA PHE A 5 13.52 0.53 -11.06
C PHE A 5 13.90 2.01 -11.22
N THR A 6 14.36 2.41 -12.41
CA THR A 6 14.75 3.79 -12.70
C THR A 6 13.60 4.76 -12.48
N ILE A 7 12.40 4.44 -12.97
CA ILE A 7 11.22 5.31 -12.80
C ILE A 7 10.83 5.44 -11.32
N ARG A 8 10.92 4.36 -10.53
CA ARG A 8 10.63 4.44 -9.08
C ARG A 8 11.64 5.28 -8.32
N LEU A 9 12.92 5.17 -8.67
CA LEU A 9 13.97 5.98 -8.06
C LEU A 9 13.78 7.47 -8.36
N VAL A 10 13.45 7.80 -9.61
CA VAL A 10 13.18 9.18 -10.03
C VAL A 10 11.91 9.71 -9.36
N GLN A 11 10.86 8.90 -9.22
CA GLN A 11 9.66 9.28 -8.46
C GLN A 11 10.01 9.60 -7.00
N LEU A 12 10.85 8.78 -6.37
CA LEU A 12 11.31 9.04 -5.01
C LEU A 12 12.13 10.34 -4.92
N ALA A 13 13.05 10.57 -5.86
CA ALA A 13 13.82 11.80 -5.92
C ALA A 13 12.92 13.03 -6.10
N GLY A 14 11.87 12.95 -6.95
CA GLY A 14 10.89 14.00 -7.12
C GLY A 14 10.08 14.30 -5.85
N LEU A 15 9.78 13.29 -5.02
CA LEU A 15 9.14 13.50 -3.73
C LEU A 15 10.03 14.30 -2.78
N TYR A 16 11.30 13.94 -2.67
CA TYR A 16 12.26 14.68 -1.84
C TYR A 16 12.57 16.08 -2.36
N GLN A 17 12.51 16.28 -3.68
CA GLN A 17 12.63 17.61 -4.27
C GLN A 17 11.44 18.51 -3.92
N LYS A 18 10.20 17.97 -3.96
CA LYS A 18 8.97 18.71 -3.63
C LYS A 18 8.80 18.91 -2.12
N HIS A 19 9.23 17.95 -1.31
CA HIS A 19 9.02 17.90 0.14
C HIS A 19 10.35 17.70 0.88
N SER A 20 10.93 18.79 1.39
CA SER A 20 12.19 18.76 2.15
C SER A 20 12.12 17.89 3.42
N ASN A 21 10.96 17.81 4.06
CA ASN A 21 10.70 17.00 5.26
C ASN A 21 9.72 15.85 4.97
N LEU A 22 9.90 15.14 3.85
CA LEU A 22 8.97 14.09 3.40
C LEU A 22 8.61 13.08 4.49
N PHE A 23 9.59 12.61 5.26
CA PHE A 23 9.36 11.61 6.31
C PHE A 23 8.39 12.13 7.38
N ASP A 24 8.70 13.29 7.97
CA ASP A 24 7.87 13.90 9.03
C ASP A 24 6.45 14.20 8.51
N THR A 25 6.35 14.75 7.30
CA THR A 25 5.08 15.00 6.62
C THR A 25 4.24 13.73 6.50
N VAL A 26 4.83 12.61 6.07
CA VAL A 26 4.09 11.36 5.86
C VAL A 26 3.75 10.67 7.20
N MET A 27 4.59 10.80 8.23
CA MET A 27 4.32 10.18 9.53
C MET A 27 3.17 10.85 10.29
N ARG A 28 3.02 12.18 10.17
CA ARG A 28 2.04 12.99 10.91
C ARG A 28 0.70 13.22 10.18
N GLN A 29 0.48 12.61 9.02
CA GLN A 29 -0.75 12.82 8.25
C GLN A 29 -1.92 11.98 8.77
N HIS A 30 -3.04 12.62 9.09
CA HIS A 30 -4.22 11.92 9.63
C HIS A 30 -5.25 11.50 8.57
N THR A 31 -5.05 11.87 7.29
CA THR A 31 -6.02 11.56 6.24
C THR A 31 -5.37 10.97 4.99
N LEU A 32 -6.09 10.05 4.34
CA LEU A 32 -5.64 9.40 3.13
C LEU A 32 -5.59 10.37 1.94
N ALA A 33 -6.43 11.41 1.96
CA ALA A 33 -6.40 12.50 0.99
C ALA A 33 -5.08 13.29 1.06
N ALA A 34 -4.62 13.67 2.26
CA ALA A 34 -3.34 14.36 2.44
C ALA A 34 -2.15 13.49 1.98
N PHE A 35 -2.23 12.18 2.25
CA PHE A 35 -1.28 11.22 1.73
C PHE A 35 -1.27 11.20 0.20
N TYR A 36 -2.43 11.12 -0.46
CA TYR A 36 -2.48 11.11 -1.92
C TYR A 36 -1.92 12.39 -2.55
N GLU A 37 -2.18 13.55 -1.94
CA GLU A 37 -1.65 14.83 -2.43
C GLU A 37 -0.13 14.93 -2.28
N THR A 38 0.42 14.40 -1.17
CA THR A 38 1.87 14.34 -0.96
C THR A 38 2.56 13.49 -2.04
N PHE A 39 1.94 12.36 -2.40
CA PHE A 39 2.42 11.49 -3.46
C PHE A 39 1.92 11.87 -4.86
N ASN A 40 1.31 13.05 -5.01
CA ASN A 40 0.91 13.62 -6.29
C ASN A 40 2.07 14.46 -6.84
N ILE A 41 3.00 13.76 -7.48
CA ILE A 41 4.14 14.37 -8.16
C ILE A 41 4.08 14.14 -9.67
N GLU A 42 4.50 15.16 -10.40
CA GLU A 42 4.74 15.08 -11.83
C GLU A 42 6.23 14.90 -12.09
N MET A 43 6.56 14.05 -13.06
CA MET A 43 7.95 13.82 -13.43
C MET A 43 8.38 14.81 -14.51
N PRO A 44 9.66 15.22 -14.53
CA PRO A 44 10.21 16.02 -15.61
C PRO A 44 9.93 15.39 -16.97
N GLU A 45 9.74 16.24 -17.99
CA GLU A 45 9.33 15.84 -19.33
C GLU A 45 10.24 14.76 -19.94
N TYR A 46 11.53 14.81 -19.63
CA TYR A 46 12.54 13.82 -20.01
C TYR A 46 12.07 12.37 -19.75
N TRP A 47 11.48 12.10 -18.58
CA TRP A 47 11.05 10.77 -18.17
C TRP A 47 9.76 10.29 -18.87
N ASN A 48 9.09 11.18 -19.61
CA ASN A 48 7.94 10.78 -20.42
C ASN A 48 8.35 9.98 -21.66
N THR A 49 9.61 10.10 -22.10
CA THR A 49 10.17 9.43 -23.29
C THR A 49 11.39 8.57 -22.98
N HIS A 50 11.99 8.67 -21.79
CA HIS A 50 13.17 7.90 -21.38
C HIS A 50 12.84 7.03 -20.16
N TYR A 51 12.79 5.70 -20.33
CA TYR A 51 12.62 4.76 -19.20
C TYR A 51 13.97 4.33 -18.60
N ARG A 52 15.05 4.60 -19.33
CA ARG A 52 16.44 4.44 -18.93
C ARG A 52 17.16 5.73 -19.31
N PHE A 53 18.23 6.04 -18.61
CA PHE A 53 19.08 7.16 -18.99
C PHE A 53 19.55 7.03 -20.44
N ASP A 54 19.51 8.14 -21.18
CA ASP A 54 20.00 8.31 -22.55
C ASP A 54 19.42 7.32 -23.59
N THR A 55 18.34 6.62 -23.23
CA THR A 55 17.64 5.68 -24.12
C THR A 55 16.21 6.15 -24.33
N MET A 56 15.96 6.76 -25.49
CA MET A 56 14.61 7.13 -25.88
C MET A 56 13.79 5.88 -26.17
N SER A 57 12.59 5.80 -25.62
CA SER A 57 11.68 4.69 -25.86
C SER A 57 11.01 4.82 -27.22
N SER A 58 10.88 3.70 -27.93
CA SER A 58 10.13 3.59 -29.19
C SER A 58 8.61 3.73 -29.04
N GLY A 59 8.11 3.87 -27.81
CA GLY A 59 6.68 3.98 -27.50
C GLY A 59 6.16 5.41 -27.39
N LYS A 60 4.83 5.53 -27.36
CA LYS A 60 4.13 6.82 -27.16
C LYS A 60 4.55 7.47 -25.82
N ARG A 61 4.76 8.79 -25.85
CA ARG A 61 4.96 9.64 -24.67
C ARG A 61 3.84 9.39 -23.66
N LYS A 62 4.20 9.04 -22.42
CA LYS A 62 3.23 8.88 -21.33
C LYS A 62 3.67 9.73 -20.16
N VAL A 63 2.78 10.61 -19.69
CA VAL A 63 2.99 11.37 -18.45
C VAL A 63 3.20 10.38 -17.31
N LYS A 64 4.35 10.45 -16.66
CA LYS A 64 4.72 9.51 -15.59
C LYS A 64 4.21 9.96 -14.23
N LYS A 65 2.89 10.11 -14.09
CA LYS A 65 2.26 10.30 -12.78
C LYS A 65 2.28 8.98 -12.01
N MET A 66 2.41 9.08 -10.68
CA MET A 66 2.11 7.94 -9.81
C MET A 66 0.61 7.62 -9.94
N SER A 67 0.27 6.34 -10.15
CA SER A 67 -1.13 5.92 -10.18
C SER A 67 -1.69 5.84 -8.76
N THR A 68 -3.01 6.00 -8.61
CA THR A 68 -3.69 5.82 -7.32
C THR A 68 -3.45 4.42 -6.76
N THR A 69 -3.54 3.38 -7.60
CA THR A 69 -3.24 1.99 -7.21
C THR A 69 -1.83 1.83 -6.65
N PHE A 70 -0.83 2.51 -7.24
CA PHE A 70 0.53 2.42 -6.72
C PHE A 70 0.70 3.17 -5.40
N ARG A 71 0.06 4.35 -5.24
CA ARG A 71 0.02 5.06 -3.95
C ARG A 71 -0.63 4.21 -2.86
N GLN A 72 -1.75 3.55 -3.16
CA GLN A 72 -2.42 2.63 -2.25
C GLN A 72 -1.52 1.44 -1.87
N LEU A 73 -0.84 0.84 -2.85
CA LEU A 73 0.11 -0.24 -2.59
C LEU A 73 1.23 0.20 -1.65
N LEU A 74 1.82 1.38 -1.88
CA LEU A 74 2.84 1.97 -1.00
C LEU A 74 2.28 2.25 0.39
N PHE A 75 1.06 2.76 0.48
CA PHE A 75 0.43 3.04 1.76
C PHE A 75 0.32 1.76 2.60
N VAL A 76 -0.32 0.74 2.04
CA VAL A 76 -0.60 -0.52 2.76
C VAL A 76 0.69 -1.26 3.12
N ASN A 77 1.67 -1.33 2.20
CA ASN A 77 2.84 -2.19 2.40
C ASN A 77 4.03 -1.50 3.09
N ALA A 78 4.12 -0.18 3.02
CA ALA A 78 5.29 0.54 3.52
C ALA A 78 4.93 1.60 4.55
N ILE A 79 3.97 2.47 4.26
CA ILE A 79 3.67 3.62 5.11
C ILE A 79 2.88 3.22 6.34
N LEU A 80 1.84 2.41 6.20
CA LEU A 80 1.00 1.97 7.29
C LEU A 80 1.80 1.20 8.37
N PRO A 81 2.64 0.19 8.03
CA PRO A 81 3.47 -0.49 9.04
C PRO A 81 4.52 0.44 9.67
N LEU A 82 5.12 1.32 8.88
CA LEU A 82 6.13 2.25 9.36
C LEU A 82 5.54 3.28 10.33
N ARG A 83 4.35 3.82 10.03
CA ARG A 83 3.62 4.73 10.92
C ARG A 83 3.23 4.06 12.22
N PHE A 84 2.75 2.82 12.15
CA PHE A 84 2.44 2.04 13.36
C PHE A 84 3.68 1.87 14.26
N LEU A 85 4.83 1.52 13.66
CA LEU A 85 6.08 1.39 14.41
C LEU A 85 6.56 2.74 14.97
N TYR A 86 6.45 3.81 14.19
CA TYR A 86 6.85 5.15 14.60
C TYR A 86 5.99 5.68 15.76
N ALA A 87 4.67 5.49 15.71
CA ALA A 87 3.74 5.81 16.79
C ALA A 87 4.20 5.16 18.11
N ARG A 88 4.41 3.83 18.05
CA ARG A 88 4.85 3.04 19.19
C ARG A 88 6.20 3.51 19.74
N TYR A 89 7.12 3.92 18.87
CA TYR A 89 8.41 4.47 19.27
C TYR A 89 8.28 5.82 20.00
N GLN A 90 7.34 6.68 19.57
CA GLN A 90 7.06 7.96 20.23
C GLN A 90 6.22 7.82 21.51
N GLY A 91 5.69 6.62 21.80
CA GLY A 91 4.74 6.41 22.90
C GLY A 91 3.34 6.96 22.59
N GLU A 92 3.04 7.20 21.32
CA GLU A 92 1.73 7.64 20.85
C GLU A 92 0.91 6.42 20.38
N ASP A 93 -0.41 6.45 20.58
CA ASP A 93 -1.32 5.42 20.05
C ASP A 93 -2.40 6.06 19.17
N PHE A 94 -2.18 5.96 17.87
CA PHE A 94 -3.15 6.31 16.83
C PHE A 94 -3.42 5.09 15.94
N SER A 95 -3.37 3.88 16.54
CA SER A 95 -3.60 2.62 15.83
C SER A 95 -4.97 2.57 15.15
N GLU A 96 -6.04 3.00 15.82
CA GLU A 96 -7.38 3.03 15.22
C GLU A 96 -7.48 3.99 14.03
N GLU A 97 -6.89 5.19 14.10
CA GLU A 97 -6.85 6.11 12.95
C GLU A 97 -6.15 5.48 11.75
N LEU A 98 -5.04 4.76 11.99
CA LEU A 98 -4.32 4.05 10.93
C LEU A 98 -5.16 2.91 10.33
N LEU A 99 -5.93 2.21 11.15
CA LEU A 99 -6.85 1.17 10.67
C LEU A 99 -8.01 1.78 9.89
N ASP A 100 -8.55 2.91 10.30
CA ASP A 100 -9.58 3.65 9.56
C ASP A 100 -9.09 4.06 8.17
N MET A 101 -7.86 4.59 8.07
CA MET A 101 -7.25 4.88 6.77
C MET A 101 -7.10 3.63 5.89
N ALA A 102 -6.83 2.46 6.48
CA ALA A 102 -6.75 1.20 5.74
C ALA A 102 -8.14 0.70 5.29
N ARG A 103 -9.21 1.03 6.03
CA ARG A 103 -10.60 0.72 5.66
C ARG A 103 -11.07 1.55 4.46
N GLU A 104 -10.53 2.74 4.26
CA GLU A 104 -10.83 3.59 3.09
C GLU A 104 -10.20 3.10 1.76
N ILE A 105 -9.20 2.21 1.83
CA ILE A 105 -8.49 1.73 0.64
C ILE A 105 -9.22 0.53 0.05
N VAL A 106 -9.33 0.50 -1.28
CA VAL A 106 -9.92 -0.63 -2.00
C VAL A 106 -9.23 -1.95 -1.67
N PRO A 107 -9.97 -3.06 -1.59
CA PRO A 107 -9.42 -4.35 -1.21
C PRO A 107 -8.45 -4.86 -2.27
N GLU A 108 -7.38 -5.51 -1.82
CA GLU A 108 -6.51 -6.27 -2.72
C GLU A 108 -7.31 -7.40 -3.36
N ARG A 109 -7.04 -7.67 -4.65
CA ARG A 109 -7.65 -8.78 -5.38
C ARG A 109 -6.59 -9.82 -5.67
N ASN A 110 -6.74 -10.99 -5.05
CA ASN A 110 -5.93 -12.16 -5.32
C ASN A 110 -6.74 -13.45 -5.10
N SER A 111 -6.16 -14.58 -5.47
CA SER A 111 -6.82 -15.89 -5.37
C SER A 111 -7.19 -16.30 -3.94
N ILE A 112 -6.54 -15.74 -2.92
CA ILE A 112 -6.85 -16.00 -1.52
C ILE A 112 -8.12 -15.23 -1.12
N THR A 113 -8.16 -13.92 -1.40
CA THR A 113 -9.34 -13.08 -1.13
C THR A 113 -10.57 -13.57 -1.89
N ASP A 114 -10.40 -14.05 -3.12
CA ASP A 114 -11.49 -14.57 -3.93
C ASP A 114 -12.10 -15.85 -3.32
N ARG A 115 -11.27 -16.73 -2.75
CA ARG A 115 -11.74 -17.92 -2.03
C ARG A 115 -12.53 -17.55 -0.78
N PHE A 116 -12.07 -16.57 0.00
CA PHE A 116 -12.83 -16.12 1.17
C PHE A 116 -14.17 -15.49 0.79
N LYS A 117 -14.24 -14.75 -0.32
CA LYS A 117 -15.52 -14.25 -0.87
C LYS A 117 -16.46 -15.39 -1.27
N GLN A 118 -15.95 -16.45 -1.88
CA GLN A 118 -16.74 -17.64 -2.22
C GLN A 118 -17.30 -18.36 -0.98
N LEU A 119 -16.62 -18.24 0.17
CA LEU A 119 -17.10 -18.75 1.46
C LEU A 119 -18.11 -17.81 2.15
N GLY A 120 -18.52 -16.73 1.49
CA GLY A 120 -19.49 -15.76 2.01
C GLY A 120 -18.89 -14.67 2.90
N ILE A 121 -17.56 -14.53 2.95
CA ILE A 121 -16.92 -13.43 3.69
C ILE A 121 -16.93 -12.15 2.85
N THR A 122 -17.50 -11.09 3.42
CA THR A 122 -17.43 -9.75 2.82
C THR A 122 -16.03 -9.16 2.99
N ILE A 123 -15.44 -8.66 1.90
CA ILE A 123 -14.14 -7.98 1.89
C ILE A 123 -14.33 -6.66 1.16
N GLU A 124 -14.43 -5.57 1.91
CA GLU A 124 -14.79 -4.24 1.42
C GLU A 124 -13.58 -3.31 1.33
N SER A 125 -12.51 -3.63 2.07
CA SER A 125 -11.35 -2.77 2.22
C SER A 125 -10.00 -3.49 2.20
N ALA A 126 -8.93 -2.71 2.10
CA ALA A 126 -7.57 -3.20 2.23
C ALA A 126 -7.37 -3.86 3.60
N PHE A 127 -7.91 -3.26 4.67
CA PHE A 127 -7.92 -3.85 6.02
C PHE A 127 -8.45 -5.29 6.01
N ASP A 128 -9.65 -5.51 5.44
CA ASP A 128 -10.26 -6.84 5.37
C ASP A 128 -9.41 -7.83 4.56
N SER A 129 -8.93 -7.38 3.39
CA SER A 129 -8.12 -8.22 2.52
C SER A 129 -6.81 -8.65 3.19
N GLN A 130 -6.15 -7.73 3.91
CA GLN A 130 -4.93 -8.02 4.67
C GLN A 130 -5.21 -8.92 5.88
N ALA A 131 -6.32 -8.73 6.57
CA ALA A 131 -6.74 -9.62 7.66
C ALA A 131 -6.93 -11.06 7.18
N MET A 132 -7.57 -11.25 6.02
CA MET A 132 -7.76 -12.57 5.41
C MET A 132 -6.45 -13.21 4.96
N LEU A 133 -5.54 -12.42 4.38
CA LEU A 133 -4.21 -12.90 3.99
C LEU A 133 -3.42 -13.37 5.22
N GLN A 134 -3.42 -12.57 6.29
CA GLN A 134 -2.73 -12.92 7.52
C GLN A 134 -3.36 -14.13 8.20
N LEU A 135 -4.69 -14.21 8.27
CA LEU A 135 -5.40 -15.37 8.80
C LEU A 135 -5.04 -16.65 8.04
N LYS A 136 -5.05 -16.59 6.70
CA LYS A 136 -4.70 -17.73 5.86
C LYS A 136 -3.27 -18.17 6.13
N LYS A 137 -2.34 -17.22 6.16
CA LYS A 137 -0.91 -17.49 6.35
C LYS A 137 -0.61 -18.06 7.74
N GLU A 138 -1.13 -17.47 8.80
CA GLU A 138 -0.76 -17.83 10.19
C GLU A 138 -1.62 -18.96 10.78
N TYR A 139 -2.80 -19.22 10.22
CA TYR A 139 -3.70 -20.26 10.75
C TYR A 139 -4.04 -21.34 9.72
N CYS A 140 -4.62 -20.98 8.57
CA CYS A 140 -5.15 -21.95 7.62
C CYS A 140 -4.03 -22.84 7.03
N ASP A 141 -2.91 -22.24 6.61
CA ASP A 141 -1.78 -22.96 6.03
C ASP A 141 -1.15 -23.95 7.04
N TYR A 142 -1.21 -23.62 8.34
CA TYR A 142 -0.74 -24.48 9.43
C TYR A 142 -1.82 -25.38 10.02
N LYS A 143 -3.02 -25.44 9.43
CA LYS A 143 -4.18 -26.22 9.91
C LYS A 143 -4.56 -25.92 11.36
N ARG A 144 -4.35 -24.69 11.84
CA ARG A 144 -4.61 -24.26 13.22
C ARG A 144 -6.07 -23.82 13.44
N CYS A 145 -7.04 -24.47 12.80
CA CYS A 145 -8.45 -24.06 12.86
C CYS A 145 -9.01 -24.03 14.29
N LEU A 146 -8.59 -24.96 15.15
CA LEU A 146 -8.98 -24.99 16.58
C LEU A 146 -8.41 -23.82 17.42
N HIS A 147 -7.44 -23.09 16.89
CA HIS A 147 -6.86 -21.89 17.53
C HIS A 147 -7.36 -20.59 16.88
N CYS A 148 -8.08 -20.69 15.75
CA CYS A 148 -8.66 -19.58 15.03
C CYS A 148 -10.08 -19.32 15.54
N ASP A 149 -10.45 -18.08 15.84
CA ASP A 149 -11.80 -17.75 16.33
C ASP A 149 -12.91 -18.07 15.32
N ILE A 150 -12.61 -17.91 14.02
CA ILE A 150 -13.53 -18.33 12.94
C ILE A 150 -13.59 -19.86 12.87
N GLY A 151 -12.43 -20.53 12.90
CA GLY A 151 -12.35 -21.99 12.80
C GLY A 151 -13.04 -22.70 13.97
N LYS A 152 -12.88 -22.18 15.19
CA LYS A 152 -13.58 -22.69 16.39
C LYS A 152 -15.09 -22.63 16.26
N LYS A 153 -15.65 -21.55 15.69
CA LYS A 153 -17.10 -21.41 15.47
C LYS A 153 -17.66 -22.33 14.39
N LEU A 154 -16.82 -22.79 13.46
CA LEU A 154 -17.24 -23.65 12.35
C LEU A 154 -17.10 -25.14 12.66
N LEU A 155 -16.17 -25.50 13.55
CA LEU A 155 -15.82 -26.90 13.86
C LEU A 155 -16.26 -27.35 15.25
N GLY A 156 -16.56 -26.43 16.15
CA GLY A 156 -17.14 -26.68 17.48
C GLY A 156 -18.61 -26.31 17.51
#